data_AF-A0A835ZHJ2-F1
#
_entry.id   AF-A0A835ZHJ2-F1
#
_cell.length_a   1.000
_cell.length_b   1.000
_cell.length_c   1.000
_cell.angle_alpha   90.00
_cell.angle_beta   90.00
_cell.angle_gamma   90.00
#
_symmetry.space_group_name_H-M   'P 1'
#
loop_
_entity.id
_entity.type
_entity.pdbx_description
1 polymer ?
#
loop_
_entity_poly.entity_id
_entity_poly.type
_entity_poly.pdbx_seq_one_letter_code
_entity_poly.pdbx_strand_id
1 'polypeptide(L)'
;MKLLLVASLAALACKGSVAREVCHQYSDTIESPCNEVICRPRGYEIRRYAANNTEFFTDAFVDSDCFLKAATEGFNKNYAYISGKNSKNETIPMTSPVIFRKYNDTSGGGGNGSADETADLTGGSEHCLAHGWHVGFFVPSKYETRGDVPVPEVENVTIAAVPSGAVFAVKTFGGFASERDFNRKTHELVCRLKRDNVTIADAGDKWRAVWASYDSPFVIFHRHNEVWVKIDADEAALIRLDSGDEVGDEEVEEEEPLWNAQDFNSEVA
;
A
#
# COMPACT_ATOMS: atom_id res chain seq x y z
N MET A 1 -11.64 -17.13 40.85
CA MET A 1 -12.24 -16.47 39.66
C MET A 1 -11.18 -15.56 39.04
N LYS A 2 -10.55 -15.99 37.93
CA LYS A 2 -9.72 -15.10 37.12
C LYS A 2 -10.68 -14.28 36.26
N LEU A 3 -10.75 -12.98 36.53
CA LEU A 3 -11.48 -12.03 35.71
C LEU A 3 -10.74 -11.94 34.37
N LEU A 4 -11.27 -12.57 33.32
CA LEU A 4 -10.83 -12.33 31.95
C LEU A 4 -11.25 -10.89 31.63
N LEU A 5 -10.30 -9.97 31.68
CA LEU A 5 -10.42 -8.66 31.05
C LEU A 5 -10.53 -8.92 29.55
N VAL A 6 -11.76 -8.97 29.03
CA VAL A 6 -11.99 -8.80 27.60
C VAL A 6 -11.69 -7.33 27.35
N ALA A 7 -10.47 -7.03 26.91
CA ALA A 7 -10.15 -5.74 26.35
C ALA A 7 -11.12 -5.54 25.18
N SER A 8 -12.07 -4.62 25.33
CA SER A 8 -12.93 -4.21 24.23
C SER A 8 -11.99 -3.66 23.16
N LEU A 9 -11.70 -4.43 22.11
CA LEU A 9 -11.14 -3.87 20.89
C LEU A 9 -12.11 -2.77 20.50
N ALA A 10 -11.64 -1.51 20.50
CA ALA A 10 -12.31 -0.50 19.72
C ALA A 10 -12.14 -0.98 18.27
N ALA A 11 -13.14 -1.68 17.76
CA ALA A 11 -13.08 -2.24 16.43
C ALA A 11 -12.87 -1.09 15.45
N LEU A 12 -11.95 -1.30 14.53
CA LEU A 12 -11.65 -0.32 13.50
C LEU A 12 -12.92 -0.11 12.67
N ALA A 13 -13.60 1.03 12.89
CA ALA A 13 -14.90 1.27 12.29
C ALA A 13 -14.78 1.40 10.75
N CYS A 14 -15.05 0.30 10.05
CA CYS A 14 -15.06 0.20 8.59
C CYS A 14 -16.49 0.21 8.07
N LYS A 15 -17.26 1.24 8.43
CA LYS A 15 -18.67 1.30 8.02
C LYS A 15 -18.79 1.46 6.49
N GLY A 16 -19.38 0.47 5.83
CA GLY A 16 -19.96 0.61 4.48
C GLY A 16 -19.00 0.65 3.29
N SER A 17 -17.78 0.12 3.38
CA SER A 17 -16.94 -0.04 2.18
C SER A 17 -17.19 -1.39 1.51
N VAL A 18 -17.92 -1.40 0.40
CA VAL A 18 -17.89 -2.53 -0.53
C VAL A 18 -16.45 -2.63 -1.03
N ALA A 19 -15.83 -3.79 -0.84
CA ALA A 19 -14.49 -4.02 -1.31
C ALA A 19 -14.44 -3.79 -2.83
N ARG A 20 -13.61 -2.85 -3.27
CA ARG A 20 -13.47 -2.49 -4.68
C ARG A 20 -12.07 -2.88 -5.13
N GLU A 21 -12.02 -3.82 -6.05
CA GLU A 21 -10.80 -4.16 -6.77
C GLU A 21 -10.53 -3.11 -7.85
N VAL A 22 -9.27 -2.67 -7.90
CA VAL A 22 -8.72 -1.84 -8.98
C VAL A 22 -7.53 -2.59 -9.52
N CYS A 23 -7.56 -2.93 -10.81
CA CYS A 23 -6.59 -3.80 -11.45
C CYS A 23 -5.98 -3.17 -12.68
N HIS A 24 -4.65 -3.23 -12.79
CA HIS A 24 -3.87 -2.94 -14.00
C HIS A 24 -4.19 -1.60 -14.68
N GLN A 25 -4.69 -0.63 -13.91
CA GLN A 25 -5.10 0.67 -14.43
C GLN A 25 -4.78 1.79 -13.44
N TYR A 26 -3.75 2.58 -13.75
CA TYR A 26 -3.50 3.89 -13.15
C TYR A 26 -4.09 5.01 -14.00
N SER A 27 -3.88 4.93 -15.31
CA SER A 27 -4.49 5.79 -16.32
C SER A 27 -4.83 4.95 -17.57
N ASP A 28 -5.38 5.58 -18.60
CA ASP A 28 -5.72 4.91 -19.87
C ASP A 28 -4.53 4.21 -20.55
N THR A 29 -3.29 4.61 -20.21
CA THR A 29 -2.07 4.12 -20.86
C THR A 29 -1.01 3.60 -19.90
N ILE A 30 -1.24 3.70 -18.58
CA ILE A 30 -0.28 3.31 -17.55
C ILE A 30 -0.94 2.29 -16.63
N GLU A 31 -0.36 1.10 -16.55
CA GLU A 31 -0.81 0.05 -15.62
C GLU A 31 -0.29 0.28 -14.20
N SER A 32 -1.03 -0.25 -13.23
CA SER A 32 -0.65 -0.34 -11.81
C SER A 32 -1.00 -1.70 -11.22
N PRO A 33 -0.33 -2.16 -10.15
CA PRO A 33 -0.64 -3.45 -9.53
C PRO A 33 -2.11 -3.53 -9.09
N CYS A 34 -2.71 -4.72 -9.20
CA CYS A 34 -4.02 -4.97 -8.64
C CYS A 34 -4.03 -4.77 -7.13
N ASN A 35 -5.08 -4.13 -6.64
CA ASN A 35 -5.37 -4.04 -5.22
C ASN A 35 -6.87 -4.01 -4.93
N GLU A 36 -7.25 -4.55 -3.79
CA GLU A 36 -8.60 -4.49 -3.24
C GLU A 36 -8.58 -3.58 -2.01
N VAL A 37 -9.35 -2.50 -2.03
CA VAL A 37 -9.51 -1.66 -0.83
C VAL A 37 -10.48 -2.37 0.12
N ILE A 38 -9.94 -2.92 1.21
CA ILE A 38 -10.70 -3.63 2.26
C ILE A 38 -11.44 -2.61 3.14
N CYS A 39 -10.75 -1.55 3.55
CA CYS A 39 -11.32 -0.54 4.44
C CYS A 39 -10.69 0.84 4.25
N ARG A 40 -11.43 1.90 4.61
CA ARG A 40 -10.95 3.29 4.64
C ARG A 40 -11.10 3.91 6.03
N PRO A 41 -10.25 3.57 7.00
CA PRO A 41 -10.23 4.28 8.27
C PRO A 41 -9.87 5.74 8.05
N ARG A 42 -10.19 6.61 9.02
CA ARG A 42 -9.84 8.03 8.88
C ARG A 42 -8.32 8.20 8.82
N GLY A 43 -7.82 8.58 7.65
CA GLY A 43 -6.43 9.02 7.42
C GLY A 43 -5.52 8.04 6.67
N TYR A 44 -6.02 6.86 6.30
CA TYR A 44 -5.33 5.83 5.49
C TYR A 44 -6.35 4.85 4.90
N GLU A 45 -5.92 4.00 3.97
CA GLU A 45 -6.70 2.88 3.44
C GLU A 45 -6.03 1.55 3.84
N ILE A 46 -6.79 0.48 3.91
CA ILE A 46 -6.27 -0.88 4.02
C ILE A 46 -6.51 -1.56 2.68
N ARG A 47 -5.43 -2.00 2.03
CA ARG A 47 -5.45 -2.58 0.69
C ARG A 47 -4.83 -3.97 0.69
N ARG A 48 -5.49 -4.94 0.05
CA ARG A 48 -4.94 -6.26 -0.26
C ARG A 48 -4.32 -6.24 -1.64
N TYR A 49 -3.12 -6.80 -1.81
CA TYR A 49 -2.44 -6.97 -3.09
C TYR A 49 -2.21 -8.45 -3.36
N ALA A 50 -2.04 -8.80 -4.65
CA ALA A 50 -1.71 -10.15 -5.09
C ALA A 50 -2.63 -11.25 -4.51
N ALA A 51 -3.96 -10.98 -4.46
CA ALA A 51 -4.94 -11.89 -3.88
C ALA A 51 -5.18 -13.11 -4.77
N ASN A 52 -5.36 -12.90 -6.07
CA ASN A 52 -5.68 -13.94 -7.04
C ASN A 52 -4.53 -14.23 -8.01
N ASN A 53 -3.63 -13.26 -8.23
CA ASN A 53 -2.51 -13.35 -9.16
C ASN A 53 -1.22 -12.88 -8.48
N THR A 54 -0.07 -13.37 -8.95
CA THR A 54 1.24 -12.90 -8.47
C THR A 54 1.59 -11.60 -9.18
N GLU A 55 1.78 -10.53 -8.42
CA GLU A 55 2.22 -9.24 -8.97
C GLU A 55 3.74 -9.14 -8.91
N PHE A 56 4.37 -8.95 -10.07
CA PHE A 56 5.81 -8.84 -10.20
C PHE A 56 6.26 -7.38 -10.23
N PHE A 57 7.43 -7.13 -9.66
CA PHE A 57 8.12 -5.87 -9.70
C PHE A 57 9.56 -6.08 -10.13
N THR A 58 10.12 -5.17 -10.90
CA THR A 58 11.58 -5.07 -10.99
C THR A 58 12.13 -4.69 -9.61
N ASP A 59 13.37 -5.07 -9.33
CA ASP A 59 14.03 -4.77 -8.06
C ASP A 59 15.51 -4.50 -8.31
N ALA A 60 15.85 -3.21 -8.45
CA ALA A 60 17.20 -2.71 -8.58
C ALA A 60 17.73 -2.32 -7.19
N PHE A 61 18.74 -3.05 -6.71
CA PHE A 61 19.43 -2.68 -5.47
C PHE A 61 20.56 -1.69 -5.76
N VAL A 62 20.62 -0.63 -4.96
CA VAL A 62 21.70 0.36 -4.98
C VAL A 62 22.21 0.55 -3.56
N ASP A 63 23.47 0.19 -3.33
CA ASP A 63 24.17 0.49 -2.09
C ASP A 63 24.58 1.98 -2.08
N SER A 64 23.75 2.79 -1.43
CA SER A 64 24.01 4.20 -1.20
C SER A 64 23.22 4.68 0.00
N ASP A 65 23.89 5.46 0.81
CA ASP A 65 23.34 6.20 1.95
C ASP A 65 22.41 7.35 1.52
N CYS A 66 22.70 8.00 0.39
CA CYS A 66 21.90 9.07 -0.19
C CYS A 66 20.71 8.55 -1.01
N PHE A 67 19.48 8.76 -0.53
CA PHE A 67 18.25 8.38 -1.24
C PHE A 67 18.20 8.90 -2.68
N LEU A 68 18.51 10.18 -2.94
CA LEU A 68 18.39 10.76 -4.29
C LEU A 68 19.32 10.06 -5.29
N LYS A 69 20.53 9.70 -4.85
CA LYS A 69 21.49 8.94 -5.66
C LYS A 69 20.95 7.53 -5.91
N ALA A 70 20.51 6.84 -4.86
CA ALA A 70 19.96 5.49 -4.97
C ALA A 70 18.72 5.42 -5.87
N ALA A 71 17.80 6.36 -5.71
CA ALA A 71 16.59 6.49 -6.52
C ALA A 71 16.92 6.71 -8.00
N THR A 72 17.86 7.62 -8.30
CA THR A 72 18.27 7.93 -9.69
C THR A 72 18.98 6.74 -10.33
N GLU A 73 19.95 6.14 -9.64
CA GLU A 73 20.69 5.00 -10.16
C GLU A 73 19.79 3.76 -10.34
N GLY A 74 18.96 3.45 -9.35
CA GLY A 74 18.04 2.31 -9.41
C GLY A 74 16.99 2.49 -10.49
N PHE A 75 16.45 3.71 -10.66
CA PHE A 75 15.57 4.05 -11.77
C PHE A 75 16.26 3.80 -13.11
N ASN A 76 17.49 4.29 -13.32
CA ASN A 76 18.21 4.12 -14.57
C ASN A 76 18.53 2.65 -14.88
N LYS A 77 18.85 1.84 -13.85
CA LYS A 77 19.04 0.39 -14.01
C LYS A 77 17.77 -0.31 -14.48
N ASN A 78 16.64 -0.03 -13.82
CA ASN A 78 15.34 -0.56 -14.24
C ASN A 78 14.92 -0.04 -15.62
N TYR A 79 15.20 1.23 -15.93
CA TYR A 79 14.93 1.84 -17.23
C TYR A 79 15.71 1.15 -18.35
N ALA A 80 17.00 0.86 -18.14
CA ALA A 80 17.81 0.10 -19.09
C ALA A 80 17.23 -1.30 -19.33
N TYR A 81 16.79 -1.99 -18.27
CA TYR A 81 16.13 -3.29 -18.36
C TYR A 81 14.87 -3.25 -19.23
N ILE A 82 13.93 -2.35 -18.92
CA ILE A 82 12.67 -2.23 -19.67
C ILE A 82 12.88 -1.66 -21.08
N SER A 83 14.01 -1.00 -21.37
CA SER A 83 14.32 -0.45 -22.69
C SER A 83 15.01 -1.45 -23.62
N GLY A 84 15.26 -2.69 -23.18
CA GLY A 84 15.83 -3.75 -24.02
C GLY A 84 17.05 -4.44 -23.45
N LYS A 85 17.59 -4.02 -22.29
CA LYS A 85 18.71 -4.74 -21.63
C LYS A 85 18.20 -5.93 -20.82
N ASN A 86 17.57 -6.86 -21.53
CA ASN A 86 16.97 -8.07 -21.02
C ASN A 86 17.16 -9.20 -22.04
N SER A 87 17.04 -10.45 -21.60
CA SER A 87 17.25 -11.66 -22.41
C SER A 87 16.45 -11.76 -23.73
N LYS A 88 15.37 -10.96 -23.90
CA LYS A 88 14.56 -10.93 -25.13
C LYS A 88 14.83 -9.72 -26.01
N ASN A 89 15.72 -8.81 -25.58
CA ASN A 89 16.00 -7.53 -26.23
C ASN A 89 14.72 -6.72 -26.55
N GLU A 90 13.69 -6.85 -25.71
CA GLU A 90 12.38 -6.26 -25.96
C GLU A 90 12.13 -5.03 -25.08
N THR A 91 11.28 -4.12 -25.57
CA THR A 91 10.79 -3.00 -24.77
C THR A 91 9.60 -3.44 -23.92
N ILE A 92 9.70 -3.20 -22.61
CA ILE A 92 8.66 -3.44 -21.63
C ILE A 92 7.95 -2.10 -21.33
N PRO A 93 6.61 -2.02 -21.42
CA PRO A 93 5.88 -0.81 -21.07
C PRO A 93 6.19 -0.31 -19.66
N MET A 94 6.31 1.01 -19.51
CA MET A 94 6.45 1.64 -18.20
C MET A 94 5.12 1.59 -17.44
N THR A 95 5.19 1.43 -16.13
CA THR A 95 4.04 1.33 -15.23
C THR A 95 4.14 2.33 -14.08
N SER A 96 3.10 2.42 -13.26
CA SER A 96 3.07 3.21 -12.03
C SER A 96 2.54 2.35 -10.87
N PRO A 97 3.00 2.52 -9.62
CA PRO A 97 4.01 3.46 -9.17
C PRO A 97 5.45 2.94 -9.39
N VAL A 98 6.41 3.87 -9.28
CA VAL A 98 7.78 3.51 -8.91
C VAL A 98 7.81 3.32 -7.40
N ILE A 99 8.31 2.17 -6.95
CA ILE A 99 8.41 1.85 -5.53
C ILE A 99 9.85 1.96 -5.04
N PHE A 100 10.01 2.46 -3.82
CA PHE A 100 11.28 2.52 -3.09
C PHE A 100 11.13 1.82 -1.75
N ARG A 101 12.09 0.95 -1.42
CA ARG A 101 12.14 0.23 -0.16
C ARG A 101 13.54 0.36 0.42
N LYS A 102 13.66 0.69 1.71
CA LYS A 102 14.96 0.74 2.37
C LYS A 102 15.54 -0.67 2.45
N TYR A 103 16.85 -0.79 2.28
CA TYR A 103 17.55 -2.02 2.60
C TYR A 103 17.71 -2.11 4.12
N ASN A 104 17.15 -3.18 4.69
CA ASN A 104 17.34 -3.50 6.09
C ASN A 104 18.45 -4.55 6.18
N ASP A 105 19.60 -4.17 6.71
CA ASP A 105 20.68 -5.13 6.98
C ASP A 105 20.28 -6.01 8.18
N THR A 106 19.83 -7.23 7.90
CA THR A 106 19.61 -8.25 8.95
C THR A 106 20.91 -8.94 9.38
N SER A 107 22.05 -8.60 8.78
CA SER A 107 23.34 -9.31 8.90
C SER A 107 24.35 -8.61 9.82
N GLY A 108 24.17 -7.31 10.08
CA GLY A 108 24.98 -6.53 11.01
C GLY A 108 24.33 -6.43 12.39
N GLY A 109 24.59 -7.41 13.26
CA GLY A 109 24.43 -7.33 14.73
C GLY A 109 23.15 -6.69 15.23
N GLY A 110 22.18 -7.53 15.65
CA GLY A 110 20.93 -7.13 16.27
C GLY A 110 21.05 -5.85 17.11
N GLY A 111 20.58 -4.74 16.52
CA GLY A 111 20.04 -3.67 17.34
C GLY A 111 18.92 -4.32 18.13
N ASN A 112 19.09 -4.41 19.45
CA ASN A 112 18.00 -4.77 20.37
C ASN A 112 16.74 -4.12 19.83
N GLY A 113 15.75 -4.93 19.43
CA GLY A 113 14.60 -4.49 18.64
C GLY A 113 14.19 -3.08 19.06
N SER A 114 14.35 -2.12 18.14
CA SER A 114 14.01 -0.74 18.42
C SER A 114 12.58 -0.73 18.95
N ALA A 115 12.38 -0.30 20.20
CA ALA A 115 11.05 -0.14 20.77
C ALA A 115 10.21 0.88 19.95
N ASP A 116 10.86 1.66 19.10
CA ASP A 116 10.21 2.44 18.05
C ASP A 116 10.11 1.64 16.75
N GLU A 117 8.92 1.09 16.51
CA GLU A 117 8.54 0.42 15.25
C GLU A 117 8.68 1.34 14.03
N THR A 118 8.62 2.66 14.20
CA THR A 118 8.88 3.60 13.09
C THR A 118 10.33 3.53 12.66
N ALA A 119 11.25 3.59 13.62
CA ALA A 119 12.68 3.53 13.37
C ALA A 119 13.06 2.23 12.64
N ASP A 120 12.44 1.11 12.97
CA ASP A 120 12.63 -0.16 12.26
C ASP A 120 12.15 -0.11 10.80
N LEU A 121 11.01 0.54 10.54
CA LEU A 121 10.48 0.73 9.17
C LEU A 121 11.26 1.77 8.35
N THR A 122 11.86 2.76 9.01
CA THR A 122 12.56 3.88 8.36
C THR A 122 14.08 3.80 8.47
N GLY A 123 14.66 2.75 9.05
CA GLY A 123 16.12 2.62 9.19
C GLY A 123 16.76 3.54 10.25
N GLY A 124 16.00 3.98 11.24
CA GLY A 124 16.53 4.39 12.56
C GLY A 124 17.35 5.68 12.68
N SER A 125 17.45 6.55 11.67
CA SER A 125 18.05 7.88 11.89
C SER A 125 17.60 8.94 10.88
N GLU A 126 17.68 10.21 11.27
CA GLU A 126 17.46 11.39 10.41
C GLU A 126 18.57 11.63 9.39
N HIS A 127 19.65 10.84 9.42
CA HIS A 127 20.77 10.91 8.48
C HIS A 127 20.77 9.71 7.53
N CYS A 128 21.37 9.90 6.36
CA CYS A 128 21.65 8.90 5.33
C CYS A 128 22.36 7.66 5.92
N LEU A 129 21.63 6.75 6.58
CA LEU A 129 22.16 5.51 7.16
C LEU A 129 21.54 4.26 6.54
N ALA A 130 20.67 4.42 5.54
CA ALA A 130 20.24 3.27 4.75
C ALA A 130 21.48 2.68 4.05
N HIS A 131 21.79 1.41 4.30
CA HIS A 131 22.84 0.67 3.59
C HIS A 131 22.40 0.28 2.16
N GLY A 132 21.61 1.16 1.54
CA GLY A 132 21.05 0.99 0.21
C GLY A 132 19.53 1.05 0.12
N TRP A 133 19.07 1.10 -1.13
CA TRP A 133 17.66 1.13 -1.48
C TRP A 133 17.37 0.14 -2.60
N HIS A 134 16.17 -0.41 -2.52
CA HIS A 134 15.53 -1.19 -3.57
C HIS A 134 14.59 -0.27 -4.35
N VAL A 135 14.79 -0.16 -5.65
CA VAL A 135 13.94 0.61 -6.57
C VAL A 135 13.24 -0.35 -7.52
N GLY A 136 11.93 -0.22 -7.69
CA GLY A 136 11.16 -1.16 -8.52
C GLY A 136 10.05 -0.51 -9.33
N PHE A 137 9.80 -1.06 -10.51
CA PHE A 137 8.61 -0.78 -11.31
C PHE A 137 7.69 -1.99 -11.27
N PHE A 138 6.38 -1.75 -11.31
CA PHE A 138 5.42 -2.82 -11.58
C PHE A 138 5.73 -3.47 -12.94
N VAL A 139 5.61 -4.78 -13.04
CA VAL A 139 5.78 -5.51 -14.30
C VAL A 139 4.40 -5.61 -14.95
N PRO A 140 4.23 -5.18 -16.22
CA PRO A 140 2.92 -5.18 -16.88
C PRO A 140 2.21 -6.53 -16.87
N SER A 141 0.89 -6.48 -16.77
CA SER A 141 -0.03 -7.62 -16.69
C SER A 141 0.06 -8.61 -17.84
N LYS A 142 0.60 -8.19 -19.01
CA LYS A 142 0.89 -9.09 -20.13
C LYS A 142 1.88 -10.22 -19.80
N TYR A 143 2.62 -10.13 -18.69
CA TYR A 143 3.48 -11.20 -18.19
C TYR A 143 2.81 -11.91 -17.01
N GLU A 144 2.00 -12.91 -17.31
CA GLU A 144 1.16 -13.60 -16.31
C GLU A 144 1.97 -14.45 -15.33
N THR A 145 3.09 -15.02 -15.79
CA THR A 145 3.95 -15.88 -14.97
C THR A 145 5.38 -15.36 -14.90
N ARG A 146 6.13 -15.81 -13.89
CA ARG A 146 7.54 -15.45 -13.74
C ARG A 146 8.38 -15.82 -14.97
N GLY A 147 8.02 -16.88 -15.69
CA GLY A 147 8.71 -17.35 -16.90
C GLY A 147 8.49 -16.45 -18.12
N ASP A 148 7.40 -15.68 -18.14
CA ASP A 148 7.09 -14.77 -19.24
C ASP A 148 7.96 -13.50 -19.17
N VAL A 149 8.27 -13.06 -17.94
CA VAL A 149 9.06 -11.87 -17.65
C VAL A 149 10.51 -12.05 -18.14
N PRO A 150 11.00 -11.22 -19.07
CA PRO A 150 12.38 -11.28 -19.55
C PRO A 150 13.38 -11.22 -18.40
N VAL A 151 14.40 -12.08 -18.44
CA VAL A 151 15.47 -12.06 -17.45
C VAL A 151 16.27 -10.76 -17.60
N PRO A 152 16.51 -9.99 -16.51
CA PRO A 152 17.35 -8.81 -16.56
C PRO A 152 18.80 -9.14 -16.89
N GLU A 153 19.41 -8.36 -17.79
CA GLU A 153 20.85 -8.42 -18.08
C GLU A 153 21.59 -7.18 -17.54
N VAL A 154 20.98 -6.54 -16.53
CA VAL A 154 21.51 -5.39 -15.82
C VAL A 154 21.96 -5.83 -14.44
N GLU A 155 23.16 -5.42 -14.04
CA GLU A 155 23.70 -5.75 -12.72
C GLU A 155 22.79 -5.25 -11.60
N ASN A 156 22.60 -6.10 -10.58
CA ASN A 156 21.79 -5.81 -9.39
C ASN A 156 20.31 -5.49 -9.68
N VAL A 157 19.80 -5.90 -10.84
CA VAL A 157 18.37 -5.88 -11.17
C VAL A 157 17.82 -7.30 -11.14
N THR A 158 16.79 -7.51 -10.35
CA THR A 158 16.07 -8.78 -10.25
C THR A 158 14.58 -8.55 -10.46
N ILE A 159 13.79 -9.63 -10.48
CA ILE A 159 12.33 -9.57 -10.46
C ILE A 159 11.87 -10.12 -9.12
N ALA A 160 11.20 -9.28 -8.34
CA ALA A 160 10.61 -9.63 -7.06
C ALA A 160 9.08 -9.81 -7.22
N ALA A 161 8.50 -10.69 -6.41
CA ALA A 161 7.05 -10.78 -6.29
C ALA A 161 6.59 -10.05 -5.02
N VAL A 162 5.42 -9.41 -5.08
CA VAL A 162 4.68 -9.04 -3.87
C VAL A 162 4.28 -10.35 -3.17
N PRO A 163 4.41 -10.48 -1.83
CA PRO A 163 3.92 -11.65 -1.12
C PRO A 163 2.43 -11.86 -1.41
N SER A 164 2.03 -13.09 -1.70
CA SER A 164 0.64 -13.41 -2.03
C SER A 164 -0.29 -12.99 -0.89
N GLY A 165 -1.37 -12.30 -1.23
CA GLY A 165 -2.35 -11.80 -0.26
C GLY A 165 -1.83 -10.74 0.70
N ALA A 166 -0.68 -10.10 0.42
CA ALA A 166 -0.13 -9.06 1.29
C ALA A 166 -1.13 -7.93 1.52
N VAL A 167 -1.28 -7.53 2.78
CA VAL A 167 -2.14 -6.42 3.18
C VAL A 167 -1.28 -5.25 3.63
N PHE A 168 -1.61 -4.06 3.13
CA PHE A 168 -0.93 -2.83 3.46
C PHE A 168 -1.92 -1.79 3.99
N ALA A 169 -1.52 -1.10 5.05
CA ALA A 169 -2.05 0.21 5.34
C ALA A 169 -1.38 1.24 4.42
N VAL A 170 -2.18 2.06 3.74
CA VAL A 170 -1.73 2.98 2.70
C VAL A 170 -2.12 4.41 3.06
N LYS A 171 -1.13 5.29 3.15
CA LYS A 171 -1.33 6.72 3.38
C LYS A 171 -0.88 7.53 2.17
N THR A 172 -1.83 8.21 1.53
CA THR A 172 -1.56 9.16 0.44
C THR A 172 -1.09 10.51 0.96
N PHE A 173 -0.15 11.12 0.25
CA PHE A 173 0.35 12.48 0.51
C PHE A 173 0.85 13.16 -0.77
N GLY A 174 0.83 14.50 -0.76
CA GLY A 174 1.20 15.32 -1.91
C GLY A 174 2.61 15.90 -1.84
N GLY A 175 3.05 16.50 -2.96
CA GLY A 175 4.25 17.36 -3.04
C GLY A 175 5.51 16.66 -3.55
N PHE A 176 6.63 17.38 -3.59
CA PHE A 176 7.94 16.81 -3.89
C PHE A 176 8.42 16.02 -2.67
N ALA A 177 8.05 14.74 -2.64
CA ALA A 177 8.40 13.86 -1.57
C ALA A 177 9.93 13.66 -1.51
N SER A 178 10.49 13.87 -0.31
CA SER A 178 11.86 13.53 0.06
C SER A 178 11.88 12.32 0.99
N GLU A 179 13.05 11.76 1.26
CA GLU A 179 13.20 10.72 2.30
C GLU A 179 12.66 11.20 3.66
N ARG A 180 12.83 12.48 4.00
CA ARG A 180 12.28 13.06 5.23
C ARG A 180 10.75 13.02 5.23
N ASP A 181 10.12 13.30 4.09
CA ASP A 181 8.66 13.24 3.97
C ASP A 181 8.16 11.81 4.06
N PHE A 182 8.86 10.87 3.41
CA PHE A 182 8.59 9.44 3.57
C PHE A 182 8.65 9.03 5.04
N ASN A 183 9.78 9.28 5.73
CA ASN A 183 9.94 8.91 7.14
C ASN A 183 8.84 9.54 8.02
N ARG A 184 8.51 10.83 7.82
CA ARG A 184 7.47 11.53 8.56
C ARG A 184 6.08 10.92 8.31
N LYS A 185 5.75 10.59 7.06
CA LYS A 185 4.45 9.99 6.71
C LYS A 185 4.33 8.54 7.15
N THR A 186 5.42 7.79 7.15
CA THR A 186 5.50 6.47 7.80
C THR A 186 5.24 6.60 9.30
N HIS A 187 5.89 7.54 9.99
CA HIS A 187 5.64 7.77 11.42
C HIS A 187 4.18 8.13 11.72
N GLU A 188 3.60 9.06 10.96
CA GLU A 188 2.18 9.43 11.10
C GLU A 188 1.26 8.22 10.91
N LEU A 189 1.55 7.36 9.94
CA LEU A 189 0.78 6.15 9.67
C LEU A 189 0.93 5.13 10.81
N VAL A 190 2.15 4.84 11.26
CA VAL A 190 2.42 3.92 12.37
C VAL A 190 1.73 4.37 13.66
N CYS A 191 1.84 5.65 14.02
CA CYS A 191 1.11 6.21 15.16
C CYS A 191 -0.41 6.04 15.03
N ARG A 192 -0.93 6.12 13.80
CA ARG A 192 -2.34 5.90 13.54
C ARG A 192 -2.74 4.43 13.68
N LEU A 193 -1.96 3.51 13.13
CA LEU A 193 -2.19 2.06 13.25
C LEU A 193 -2.19 1.62 14.72
N LYS A 194 -1.25 2.12 15.52
CA LYS A 194 -1.21 1.89 16.98
C LYS A 194 -2.47 2.33 17.69
N ARG A 195 -2.93 3.55 17.40
CA ARG A 195 -4.16 4.10 17.98
C ARG A 195 -5.39 3.28 17.59
N ASP A 196 -5.37 2.73 16.38
CA ASP A 196 -6.45 1.95 15.79
C ASP A 196 -6.30 0.43 16.12
N ASN A 197 -5.34 0.04 16.97
CA ASN A 197 -4.99 -1.34 17.35
C ASN A 197 -4.71 -2.27 16.14
N VAL A 198 -4.11 -1.74 15.07
CA VAL A 198 -3.71 -2.53 13.90
C VAL A 198 -2.25 -2.98 14.04
N THR A 199 -2.03 -4.29 13.97
CA THR A 199 -0.71 -4.91 14.10
C THR A 199 0.09 -4.80 12.79
N ILE A 200 1.33 -4.30 12.89
CA ILE A 200 2.28 -4.22 11.78
C ILE A 200 2.92 -5.60 11.58
N ALA A 201 3.07 -6.04 10.32
CA ALA A 201 3.67 -7.33 10.01
C ALA A 201 5.19 -7.36 10.28
N ASP A 202 5.66 -8.53 10.68
CA ASP A 202 7.00 -8.74 11.22
C ASP A 202 8.17 -8.57 10.23
N ALA A 203 9.39 -8.46 10.79
CA ALA A 203 10.64 -7.92 10.22
C ALA A 203 11.28 -8.56 8.98
N GLY A 204 10.68 -9.59 8.38
CA GLY A 204 11.42 -10.53 7.54
C GLY A 204 11.58 -10.20 6.05
N ASP A 205 10.86 -9.22 5.49
CA ASP A 205 10.90 -8.98 4.05
C ASP A 205 11.05 -7.50 3.65
N LYS A 206 11.49 -7.29 2.40
CA LYS A 206 11.72 -5.96 1.81
C LYS A 206 10.43 -5.12 1.70
N TRP A 207 9.26 -5.70 1.90
CA TRP A 207 7.97 -5.07 1.66
C TRP A 207 7.38 -4.38 2.89
N ARG A 208 8.02 -4.45 4.06
CA ARG A 208 7.46 -3.87 5.31
C ARG A 208 7.07 -2.40 5.23
N ALA A 209 7.89 -1.59 4.58
CA ALA A 209 7.59 -0.20 4.27
C ALA A 209 7.92 0.10 2.81
N VAL A 210 6.98 0.71 2.10
CA VAL A 210 7.14 1.07 0.69
C VAL A 210 6.80 2.52 0.50
N TRP A 211 7.67 3.26 -0.19
CA TRP A 211 7.31 4.53 -0.80
C TRP A 211 6.88 4.27 -2.24
N ALA A 212 5.62 4.53 -2.57
CA ALA A 212 5.13 4.51 -3.94
C ALA A 212 5.01 5.95 -4.49
N SER A 213 5.67 6.24 -5.60
CA SER A 213 5.58 7.52 -6.31
C SER A 213 4.96 7.30 -7.68
N TYR A 214 3.81 7.93 -7.92
CA TYR A 214 3.00 7.63 -9.11
C TYR A 214 3.28 8.54 -10.30
N ASP A 215 3.65 9.79 -10.04
CA ASP A 215 3.89 10.75 -11.10
C ASP A 215 5.32 10.72 -11.61
N SER A 216 5.42 10.87 -12.92
CA SER A 216 6.67 11.07 -13.64
C SER A 216 7.54 12.18 -13.01
N PRO A 217 8.89 12.06 -13.09
CA PRO A 217 9.81 13.09 -12.60
C PRO A 217 9.61 14.47 -13.26
N PHE A 218 8.90 14.54 -14.39
CA PHE A 218 8.56 15.80 -15.08
C PHE A 218 7.31 16.50 -14.54
N VAL A 219 6.54 15.86 -13.65
CA VAL A 219 5.35 16.45 -13.02
C VAL A 219 5.78 17.26 -11.79
N ILE A 220 5.49 18.57 -11.81
CA ILE A 220 5.99 19.53 -10.80
C ILE A 220 4.94 20.05 -9.79
N PHE A 221 3.65 19.75 -9.97
CA PHE A 221 2.57 20.13 -9.02
C PHE A 221 1.65 18.93 -8.76
N HIS A 222 1.03 18.88 -7.56
CA HIS A 222 0.05 17.86 -7.15
C HIS A 222 0.47 16.40 -7.30
N ARG A 223 1.77 16.10 -7.10
CA ARG A 223 2.25 14.72 -7.17
C ARG A 223 1.58 13.82 -6.13
N HIS A 224 1.07 12.68 -6.56
CA HIS A 224 0.57 11.55 -5.82
C HIS A 224 1.72 10.66 -5.34
N ASN A 225 1.94 10.67 -4.02
CA ASN A 225 2.82 9.72 -3.34
C ASN A 225 2.03 8.97 -2.29
N GLU A 226 2.49 7.77 -1.97
CA GLU A 226 1.94 6.94 -0.92
C GLU A 226 3.04 6.32 -0.07
N VAL A 227 2.75 6.15 1.22
CA VAL A 227 3.48 5.24 2.11
C VAL A 227 2.63 4.02 2.34
N TRP A 228 3.21 2.84 2.15
CA TRP A 228 2.59 1.56 2.48
C TRP A 228 3.32 0.95 3.66
N VAL A 229 2.58 0.50 4.67
CA VAL A 229 3.10 -0.28 5.79
C VAL A 229 2.39 -1.62 5.79
N LYS A 230 3.16 -2.71 5.73
CA LYS A 230 2.61 -4.06 5.72
C LYS A 230 1.99 -4.37 7.08
N ILE A 231 0.76 -4.88 7.09
CA ILE A 231 0.03 -5.25 8.32
C ILE A 231 -0.29 -6.74 8.32
N ASP A 232 -0.62 -7.28 9.49
CA ASP A 232 -1.07 -8.67 9.62
C ASP A 232 -2.37 -8.90 8.82
N ALA A 233 -2.38 -9.96 8.01
CA ALA A 233 -3.50 -10.28 7.13
C ALA A 233 -4.70 -10.85 7.89
N ASP A 234 -4.48 -11.50 9.03
CA ASP A 234 -5.55 -12.09 9.84
C ASP A 234 -6.34 -10.99 10.57
N GLU A 235 -5.65 -9.94 11.03
CA GLU A 235 -6.28 -8.72 11.58
C GLU A 235 -7.11 -7.98 10.52
N ALA A 236 -6.61 -7.90 9.28
CA ALA A 236 -7.35 -7.30 8.17
C ALA A 236 -8.62 -8.07 7.79
N ALA A 237 -8.65 -9.39 8.03
CA ALA A 237 -9.85 -10.21 7.85
C ALA A 237 -10.90 -9.94 8.93
N LEU A 238 -10.49 -9.74 10.18
CA LEU A 238 -11.40 -9.36 11.29
C LEU A 238 -12.03 -7.98 11.07
N ILE A 239 -11.25 -7.04 10.53
CA ILE A 239 -11.73 -5.70 10.13
C ILE A 239 -12.86 -5.78 9.07
N ARG A 240 -12.80 -6.77 8.17
CA ARG A 240 -13.83 -7.01 7.14
C ARG A 240 -15.11 -7.61 7.73
N LEU A 241 -15.02 -8.43 8.77
CA LEU A 241 -16.19 -9.06 9.40
C LEU A 241 -17.02 -8.06 10.22
N ASP A 242 -16.36 -7.12 10.92
CA ASP A 242 -17.07 -6.08 11.70
C ASP A 242 -17.75 -5.02 10.82
N SER A 243 -17.44 -5.02 9.51
CA SER A 243 -18.10 -4.18 8.51
C SER A 243 -19.37 -4.77 7.88
N GLY A 244 -19.72 -6.02 8.21
CA GLY A 244 -20.86 -6.70 7.60
C GLY A 244 -21.17 -8.07 8.19
N ASP A 245 -21.93 -8.07 9.27
CA ASP A 245 -22.97 -9.05 9.60
C ASP A 245 -24.04 -8.30 10.41
N GLU A 246 -24.91 -7.54 9.75
CA GLU A 246 -26.21 -7.22 10.34
C GLU A 246 -27.02 -8.52 10.33
N VAL A 247 -27.08 -9.17 11.50
CA VAL A 247 -28.03 -10.25 11.77
C VAL A 247 -29.41 -9.63 11.96
N GLY A 248 -30.34 -10.05 11.11
CA GLY A 248 -31.77 -10.09 11.43
C GLY A 248 -32.60 -9.01 10.75
N ASP A 249 -33.30 -9.42 9.69
CA ASP A 249 -34.57 -8.81 9.30
C ASP A 249 -35.53 -8.85 10.51
N GLU A 250 -35.60 -7.77 11.29
CA GLU A 250 -36.83 -7.47 12.03
C GLU A 250 -37.77 -6.79 11.04
N GLU A 251 -38.86 -7.48 10.69
CA GLU A 251 -40.03 -6.90 10.06
C GLU A 251 -40.47 -5.69 10.89
N VAL A 252 -40.12 -4.49 10.42
CA VAL A 252 -40.79 -3.26 10.85
C VAL A 252 -42.13 -3.25 10.12
N GLU A 253 -43.20 -3.59 10.83
CA GLU A 253 -44.57 -3.35 10.38
C GLU A 253 -44.68 -1.88 9.93
N GLU A 254 -45.05 -1.68 8.66
CA GLU A 254 -45.46 -0.38 8.14
C GLU A 254 -46.70 0.10 8.91
N GLU A 255 -46.53 1.02 9.85
CA GLU A 255 -47.63 1.88 10.26
C GLU A 255 -47.88 2.91 9.15
N GLU A 256 -48.94 2.69 8.38
CA GLU A 256 -49.41 3.64 7.37
C GLU A 256 -49.71 5.02 7.96
N PRO A 257 -49.18 6.11 7.41
CA PRO A 257 -49.57 7.45 7.82
C PRO A 257 -50.99 7.76 7.31
N LEU A 258 -51.93 7.92 8.24
CA LEU A 258 -53.26 8.48 8.01
C LEU A 258 -53.15 9.95 7.56
N TRP A 259 -52.96 10.19 6.26
CA TRP A 259 -53.27 11.45 5.61
C TRP A 259 -54.42 11.22 4.60
N ASN A 260 -55.64 11.60 5.00
CA ASN A 260 -56.77 11.74 4.09
C ASN A 260 -56.56 12.96 3.18
N ALA A 261 -56.36 12.71 1.88
CA ALA A 261 -56.40 13.72 0.83
C ALA A 261 -57.86 14.15 0.57
N GLN A 262 -58.41 14.99 1.45
CA GLN A 262 -59.67 15.70 1.20
C GLN A 262 -59.73 17.15 1.71
N ASP A 263 -58.69 17.66 2.39
CA ASP A 263 -58.66 19.03 2.90
C ASP A 263 -57.87 20.01 2.01
N PHE A 264 -58.11 20.01 0.71
CA PHE A 264 -57.63 21.08 -0.18
C PHE A 264 -58.60 21.34 -1.33
N ASN A 265 -59.69 22.07 -1.05
CA ASN A 265 -60.39 22.94 -2.03
C ASN A 265 -61.56 23.73 -1.39
N SER A 266 -61.22 24.82 -0.72
CA SER A 266 -62.00 26.08 -0.57
C SER A 266 -61.14 26.92 0.39
N GLU A 267 -60.53 28.04 0.03
CA GLU A 267 -61.17 29.25 -0.45
C GLU A 267 -60.12 30.10 -1.19
N VAL A 268 -60.39 30.40 -2.45
CA VAL A 268 -60.03 31.70 -3.03
C VAL A 268 -61.35 32.42 -3.24
N ALA A 269 -61.66 33.35 -2.32
CA ALA A 269 -62.61 34.44 -2.51
C ALA A 269 -62.24 35.56 -1.54
#